data_AF-A0A0F9A981-F1
#
_entry.id   AF-A0A0F9A981-F1
#
_cell.length_a   1.000
_cell.length_b   1.000
_cell.length_c   1.000
_cell.angle_alpha   90.00
_cell.angle_beta   90.00
_cell.angle_gamma   90.00
#
_symmetry.space_group_name_H-M   'P 1'
#
loop_
_entity.id
_entity.type
_entity.pdbx_description
1 polymer ?
#
loop_
_entity_poly.entity_id
_entity_poly.type
_entity_poly.pdbx_seq_one_letter_code
_entity_poly.pdbx_strand_id
1 'polypeptide(L)'
;MRDKAMNVVFIVPTGIGAEIGGHSGDATPAAKLVASVCDKLFIHPNVVNASDINEMTENMVYVEGSILDRFLIGEIGLEETKGNRILLVVNEILPEIVNAVSAARATIGADIRILKLGTPLVMTAYMMGGTASGVIRNLREAIEQI
;
A
#
# COMPACT_ATOMS: atom_id res chain seq x y z
N MET A 1 -32.51 -19.90 -0.74
CA MET A 1 -31.52 -19.21 0.12
C MET A 1 -30.55 -18.51 -0.82
N ARG A 2 -30.35 -17.19 -0.71
CA ARG A 2 -29.14 -16.59 -1.31
C ARG A 2 -27.99 -17.12 -0.48
N ASP A 3 -27.01 -17.78 -1.11
CA ASP A 3 -25.72 -17.99 -0.46
C ASP A 3 -25.24 -16.64 0.07
N LYS A 4 -24.99 -16.56 1.38
CA LYS A 4 -24.44 -15.35 1.98
C LYS A 4 -23.02 -15.20 1.43
N ALA A 5 -22.72 -14.04 0.87
CA ALA A 5 -21.35 -13.71 0.47
C ALA A 5 -20.41 -13.88 1.67
N MET A 6 -19.32 -14.61 1.47
CA MET A 6 -18.25 -14.85 2.43
C MET A 6 -17.14 -13.82 2.20
N ASN A 7 -17.05 -12.86 3.11
CA ASN A 7 -15.97 -11.89 3.15
C ASN A 7 -14.95 -12.33 4.20
N VAL A 8 -13.66 -12.27 3.86
CA VAL A 8 -12.56 -12.68 4.74
C VAL A 8 -11.57 -11.53 4.87
N VAL A 9 -10.92 -11.42 6.03
CA VAL A 9 -9.80 -10.53 6.26
C VAL A 9 -8.55 -11.37 6.48
N PHE A 10 -7.48 -11.09 5.75
CA PHE A 10 -6.19 -11.78 5.89
C PHE A 10 -5.08 -10.77 6.17
N ILE A 11 -4.42 -10.94 7.32
CA ILE A 11 -3.41 -10.02 7.83
C ILE A 11 -2.12 -10.79 8.12
N VAL A 12 -1.02 -10.25 7.62
CA VAL A 12 0.35 -10.63 7.96
C VAL A 12 0.95 -9.43 8.69
N PRO A 13 1.40 -9.48 9.94
CA PRO A 13 1.92 -8.29 10.63
C PRO A 13 3.18 -7.65 9.98
N THR A 14 4.18 -7.24 10.74
CA THR A 14 5.42 -6.64 10.18
C THR A 14 6.24 -7.57 9.27
N GLY A 15 5.71 -8.75 8.93
CA GLY A 15 6.33 -9.80 8.13
C GLY A 15 7.44 -10.52 8.86
N ILE A 16 8.37 -9.79 9.48
CA ILE A 16 9.53 -10.33 10.18
C ILE A 16 9.11 -11.37 11.24
N GLY A 17 9.58 -12.60 11.06
CA GLY A 17 9.35 -13.72 11.99
C GLY A 17 8.00 -14.42 11.85
N ALA A 18 7.17 -14.05 10.86
CA ALA A 18 5.97 -14.81 10.53
C ALA A 18 6.32 -16.10 9.77
N GLU A 19 5.67 -17.21 10.10
CA GLU A 19 5.83 -18.48 9.38
C GLU A 19 5.32 -18.38 7.93
N ILE A 20 4.30 -17.55 7.70
CA ILE A 20 3.75 -17.17 6.41
C ILE A 20 3.72 -15.63 6.35
N GLY A 21 4.30 -15.03 5.32
CA GLY A 21 4.48 -13.58 5.27
C GLY A 21 5.81 -13.10 5.86
N GLY A 22 6.68 -14.04 6.24
CA GLY A 22 8.02 -13.88 6.81
C GLY A 22 8.97 -13.08 5.93
N HIS A 23 8.78 -13.24 4.62
CA HIS A 23 9.73 -12.86 3.59
C HIS A 23 9.00 -12.13 2.46
N SER A 24 9.77 -11.53 1.56
CA SER A 24 9.21 -10.80 0.42
C SER A 24 8.33 -11.70 -0.46
N GLY A 25 7.02 -11.51 -0.37
CA GLY A 25 6.01 -12.11 -1.26
C GLY A 25 5.56 -13.52 -0.88
N ASP A 26 6.07 -14.10 0.21
CA ASP A 26 5.75 -15.48 0.62
C ASP A 26 4.32 -15.65 1.19
N ALA A 27 3.65 -14.55 1.55
CA ALA A 27 2.23 -14.56 1.90
C ALA A 27 1.29 -14.62 0.69
N THR A 28 1.75 -14.25 -0.51
CA THR A 28 0.92 -14.21 -1.72
C THR A 28 0.25 -15.55 -2.04
N PRO A 29 0.93 -16.71 -2.02
CA PRO A 29 0.29 -18.00 -2.30
C PRO A 29 -0.83 -18.33 -1.30
N ALA A 30 -0.62 -18.05 -0.02
CA ALA A 30 -1.64 -18.24 1.01
C ALA A 30 -2.83 -17.31 0.78
N ALA A 31 -2.58 -16.04 0.46
CA ALA A 31 -3.63 -15.08 0.13
C ALA A 31 -4.45 -15.53 -1.10
N LYS A 32 -3.79 -15.99 -2.17
CA LYS A 32 -4.45 -16.51 -3.38
C LYS A 32 -5.31 -17.74 -3.08
N LEU A 33 -4.85 -18.63 -2.21
CA LEU A 33 -5.63 -19.79 -1.78
C LEU A 33 -6.89 -19.35 -1.02
N VAL A 34 -6.77 -18.43 -0.06
CA VAL A 34 -7.92 -17.92 0.69
C VAL A 34 -8.89 -17.19 -0.25
N ALA A 35 -8.37 -16.37 -1.15
CA ALA A 35 -9.16 -15.66 -2.16
C ALA A 35 -9.95 -16.61 -3.08
N SER A 36 -9.45 -17.81 -3.35
CA SER A 36 -10.15 -18.81 -4.17
C SER A 36 -11.38 -19.42 -3.52
N VAL A 37 -11.56 -19.25 -2.21
CA VAL A 37 -12.65 -19.84 -1.42
C VAL A 37 -13.56 -18.80 -0.74
N CYS A 38 -13.39 -17.51 -1.06
CA CYS A 38 -14.23 -16.43 -0.54
C CYS A 38 -14.65 -15.45 -1.65
N ASP A 39 -15.76 -14.75 -1.44
CA ASP A 39 -16.24 -13.74 -2.39
C ASP A 39 -15.35 -12.49 -2.40
N LYS A 40 -14.89 -12.05 -1.23
CA LYS A 40 -13.95 -10.92 -1.09
C LYS A 40 -12.92 -11.18 -0.02
N LEU A 41 -11.67 -10.89 -0.35
CA LEU A 41 -10.55 -10.97 0.59
C LEU A 41 -9.98 -9.57 0.86
N PHE A 42 -10.24 -9.03 2.05
CA PHE A 42 -9.61 -7.81 2.50
C PHE A 42 -8.20 -8.13 2.99
N ILE A 43 -7.22 -7.45 2.42
CA ILE A 43 -5.80 -7.61 2.75
C ILE A 43 -5.21 -6.26 3.13
N HIS A 44 -4.16 -6.30 3.94
CA HIS A 44 -3.36 -5.13 4.27
C HIS A 44 -2.03 -5.15 3.48
N PRO A 45 -1.21 -4.07 3.55
CA PRO A 45 -0.02 -3.89 2.71
C PRO A 45 0.97 -5.05 2.63
N ASN A 46 1.27 -5.72 3.74
CA ASN A 46 2.37 -6.68 3.79
C ASN A 46 2.00 -8.09 3.27
N VAL A 47 0.75 -8.31 2.84
CA VAL A 47 0.35 -9.62 2.31
C VAL A 47 0.89 -9.84 0.90
N VAL A 48 0.70 -8.85 0.03
CA VAL A 48 0.90 -8.99 -1.42
C VAL A 48 2.00 -8.09 -1.97
N ASN A 49 2.42 -7.07 -1.23
CA ASN A 49 3.48 -6.18 -1.68
C ASN A 49 4.85 -6.74 -1.28
N ALA A 50 5.71 -6.89 -2.28
CA ALA A 50 7.09 -7.31 -2.10
C ALA A 50 8.00 -6.62 -3.12
N SER A 51 8.56 -5.47 -2.73
CA SER A 51 9.31 -4.60 -3.65
C SER A 51 8.45 -4.26 -4.90
N ASP A 52 8.83 -4.75 -6.07
CA ASP A 52 8.16 -4.48 -7.34
C ASP A 52 7.04 -5.49 -7.65
N ILE A 53 6.76 -6.41 -6.73
CA ILE A 53 5.77 -7.47 -6.89
C ILE A 53 4.49 -7.09 -6.15
N ASN A 54 3.36 -7.12 -6.87
CA ASN A 54 2.02 -7.14 -6.32
C ASN A 54 1.18 -8.14 -7.13
N GLU A 55 0.70 -9.18 -6.44
CA GLU A 55 0.09 -10.35 -7.06
C GLU A 55 -1.35 -10.57 -6.54
N MET A 56 -2.11 -9.49 -6.45
CA MET A 56 -3.53 -9.53 -6.05
C MET A 56 -4.40 -10.25 -7.09
N THR A 57 -5.39 -10.99 -6.61
CA THR A 57 -6.51 -11.47 -7.45
C THR A 57 -7.61 -10.41 -7.52
N GLU A 58 -8.51 -10.53 -8.50
CA GLU A 58 -9.58 -9.54 -8.75
C GLU A 58 -10.51 -9.33 -7.55
N ASN A 59 -10.68 -10.33 -6.69
CA ASN A 59 -11.53 -10.27 -5.50
C ASN A 59 -10.78 -9.86 -4.21
N MET A 60 -9.50 -9.49 -4.31
CA MET A 60 -8.76 -8.93 -3.18
C MET A 60 -8.95 -7.41 -3.10
N VAL A 61 -9.21 -6.92 -1.88
CA VAL A 61 -9.34 -5.50 -1.59
C VAL A 61 -8.22 -5.07 -0.65
N TYR A 62 -7.37 -4.18 -1.14
CA TYR A 62 -6.26 -3.62 -0.36
C TYR A 62 -6.76 -2.50 0.55
N VAL A 63 -6.52 -2.62 1.86
CA VAL A 63 -6.92 -1.63 2.86
C VAL A 63 -5.69 -1.24 3.68
N GLU A 64 -5.48 0.06 3.89
CA GLU A 64 -4.45 0.56 4.79
C GLU A 64 -4.68 0.05 6.22
N GLY A 65 -3.60 -0.24 6.96
CA GLY A 65 -3.68 -0.91 8.27
C GLY A 65 -4.56 -0.19 9.29
N SER A 66 -4.39 1.12 9.47
CA SER A 66 -5.20 1.89 10.42
C SER A 66 -6.68 1.96 10.02
N ILE A 67 -6.97 2.01 8.71
CA ILE A 67 -8.34 1.95 8.19
C ILE A 67 -8.94 0.56 8.43
N LEU A 68 -8.17 -0.51 8.22
CA LEU A 68 -8.63 -1.88 8.46
C LEU A 68 -8.92 -2.11 9.94
N ASP A 69 -8.05 -1.63 10.85
CA ASP A 69 -8.26 -1.70 12.29
C ASP A 69 -9.57 -1.03 12.69
N ARG A 70 -9.79 0.21 12.24
CA ARG A 70 -11.00 1.00 12.53
C ARG A 70 -12.27 0.34 11.97
N PHE A 71 -12.16 -0.30 10.81
CA PHE A 71 -13.25 -1.10 10.25
C PHE A 71 -13.56 -2.33 11.13
N LEU A 72 -12.54 -3.07 11.55
CA LEU A 72 -12.70 -4.28 12.36
C LEU A 72 -13.28 -4.01 13.76
N ILE A 73 -12.99 -2.85 14.35
CA ILE A 73 -13.60 -2.41 15.62
C ILE A 73 -14.96 -1.71 15.45
N GLY A 74 -15.44 -1.56 14.22
CA GLY A 74 -16.78 -1.02 13.92
C GLY A 74 -16.89 0.51 13.97
N GLU A 75 -15.79 1.25 13.94
CA GLU A 75 -15.82 2.72 13.90
C GLU A 75 -16.19 3.28 12.53
N ILE A 76 -15.83 2.57 11.47
CA ILE A 76 -16.04 2.99 10.07
C ILE A 76 -16.58 1.83 9.23
N GLY A 77 -17.24 2.16 8.12
CA GLY A 77 -17.54 1.22 7.05
C GLY A 77 -16.52 1.32 5.91
N LEU A 78 -16.39 0.26 5.11
CA LEU A 78 -15.62 0.27 3.87
C LEU A 78 -16.58 0.35 2.67
N GLU A 79 -16.20 1.17 1.70
CA GLU A 79 -16.87 1.27 0.40
C GLU A 79 -15.84 1.02 -0.70
N GLU A 80 -16.19 0.20 -1.68
CA GLU A 80 -15.30 -0.05 -2.81
C GLU A 80 -15.26 1.14 -3.75
N THR A 81 -14.05 1.56 -4.06
CA THR A 81 -13.79 2.62 -5.03
C THR A 81 -13.20 2.02 -6.31
N LYS A 82 -13.52 2.66 -7.44
CA LYS A 82 -12.93 2.31 -8.75
C LYS A 82 -11.46 2.77 -8.88
N GLY A 83 -10.99 3.60 -7.96
CA GLY A 83 -9.62 4.09 -7.96
C GLY A 83 -9.35 5.08 -6.83
N ASN A 84 -8.07 5.29 -6.54
CA ASN A 84 -7.61 6.26 -5.56
C ASN A 84 -7.10 7.52 -6.25
N ARG A 85 -7.31 8.67 -5.61
CA ARG A 85 -6.63 9.91 -5.98
C ARG A 85 -5.26 9.91 -5.31
N ILE A 86 -4.20 9.95 -6.10
CA ILE A 86 -2.82 9.82 -5.65
C ILE A 86 -2.13 11.18 -5.82
N LEU A 87 -1.46 11.65 -4.77
CA LEU A 87 -0.55 12.78 -4.85
C LEU A 87 0.89 12.27 -4.82
N LEU A 88 1.61 12.43 -5.91
CA LEU A 88 3.05 12.16 -5.99
C LEU A 88 3.82 13.43 -5.61
N VAL A 89 4.39 13.42 -4.42
CA VAL A 89 5.20 14.52 -3.88
C VAL A 89 6.67 14.27 -4.17
N VAL A 90 7.34 15.24 -4.80
CA VAL A 90 8.74 15.11 -5.24
C VAL A 90 9.55 16.35 -4.87
N ASN A 91 10.84 16.17 -4.57
CA ASN A 91 11.75 17.29 -4.38
C ASN A 91 11.98 18.06 -5.69
N GLU A 92 12.04 17.34 -6.81
CA GLU A 92 12.22 17.91 -8.14
C GLU A 92 11.38 17.13 -9.15
N ILE A 93 10.83 17.84 -10.15
CA ILE A 93 10.09 17.20 -11.24
C ILE A 93 11.08 16.88 -12.35
N LEU A 94 11.42 15.61 -12.48
CA LEU A 94 12.31 15.10 -13.52
C LEU A 94 11.51 14.50 -14.69
N PRO A 95 12.04 14.48 -15.92
CA PRO A 95 11.37 13.89 -17.08
C PRO A 95 10.94 12.43 -16.86
N GLU A 96 11.74 11.62 -16.17
CA GLU A 96 11.45 10.21 -15.89
C GLU A 96 10.22 10.05 -15.01
N ILE A 97 10.04 10.96 -14.04
CA ILE A 97 8.86 10.99 -13.16
C ILE A 97 7.61 11.32 -13.97
N VAL A 98 7.69 12.33 -14.84
CA VAL A 98 6.57 12.71 -15.72
C VAL A 98 6.21 11.56 -16.65
N ASN A 99 7.19 10.87 -17.21
CA ASN A 99 6.99 9.71 -18.08
C ASN A 99 6.31 8.55 -17.32
N ALA A 100 6.81 8.20 -16.13
CA ALA A 100 6.24 7.13 -15.31
C ALA A 100 4.79 7.44 -14.91
N VAL A 101 4.50 8.66 -14.44
CA VAL A 101 3.14 9.08 -14.09
C VAL A 101 2.21 9.08 -15.29
N SER A 102 2.70 9.54 -16.44
CA SER A 102 1.91 9.53 -17.69
C SER A 102 1.62 8.11 -18.17
N ALA A 103 2.58 7.20 -18.07
CA ALA A 103 2.38 5.79 -18.36
C ALA A 103 1.34 5.16 -17.42
N ALA A 104 1.41 5.41 -16.11
CA ALA A 104 0.42 4.91 -15.15
C ALA A 104 -0.99 5.44 -15.45
N ARG A 105 -1.14 6.74 -15.73
CA ARG A 105 -2.42 7.31 -16.15
C ARG A 105 -2.98 6.64 -17.41
N ALA A 106 -2.13 6.41 -18.42
CA ALA A 106 -2.55 5.89 -19.72
C ALA A 106 -2.81 4.38 -19.73
N THR A 107 -2.06 3.59 -18.95
CA THR A 107 -2.08 2.12 -19.02
C THR A 107 -2.98 1.49 -17.97
N ILE A 108 -3.06 2.07 -16.77
CA ILE A 108 -3.84 1.52 -15.64
C ILE A 108 -4.91 2.50 -15.14
N GLY A 109 -5.10 3.65 -15.78
CA GLY A 109 -6.14 4.61 -15.43
C GLY A 109 -5.95 5.32 -14.08
N ALA A 110 -4.72 5.38 -13.57
CA ALA A 110 -4.44 5.96 -12.26
C ALA A 110 -4.66 7.50 -12.24
N ASP A 111 -5.40 8.01 -11.25
CA ASP A 111 -5.55 9.45 -11.00
C ASP A 111 -4.41 9.95 -10.11
N ILE A 112 -3.33 10.41 -10.74
CA ILE A 112 -2.12 10.88 -10.06
C ILE A 112 -1.95 12.37 -10.32
N ARG A 113 -1.67 13.19 -9.31
CA ARG A 113 -1.18 14.57 -9.43
C ARG A 113 0.26 14.65 -8.94
N ILE A 114 1.10 15.47 -9.59
CA ILE A 114 2.49 15.68 -9.17
C ILE A 114 2.57 17.02 -8.43
N LEU A 115 3.18 17.03 -7.26
CA LEU A 115 3.48 18.22 -6.47
C LEU A 115 4.99 18.31 -6.25
N LYS A 116 5.60 19.43 -6.67
CA LYS A 116 6.97 19.76 -6.30
C LYS A 116 6.99 20.43 -4.94
N LEU A 117 7.85 19.96 -4.04
CA LEU A 117 8.14 20.65 -2.78
C LEU A 117 8.98 21.91 -3.05
N GLY A 118 8.56 23.03 -2.48
CA GLY A 118 9.36 24.25 -2.37
C GLY A 118 10.50 24.12 -1.37
N THR A 119 10.29 23.41 -0.25
CA THR A 119 11.37 23.00 0.66
C THR A 119 11.62 21.50 0.54
N PRO A 120 12.81 21.06 0.07
CA PRO A 120 13.09 19.64 -0.14
C PRO A 120 12.99 18.82 1.15
N LEU A 121 12.31 17.68 1.07
CA LEU A 121 12.33 16.63 2.10
C LEU A 121 13.65 15.87 2.01
N VAL A 122 14.39 15.77 3.12
CA VAL A 122 15.68 15.08 3.15
C VAL A 122 15.58 13.86 4.05
N MET A 123 15.77 12.68 3.46
CA MET A 123 15.80 11.40 4.17
C MET A 123 17.20 10.80 4.10
N THR A 124 17.81 10.56 5.25
CA THR A 124 19.12 9.89 5.34
C THR A 124 18.95 8.61 6.12
N ALA A 125 19.22 7.47 5.47
CA ALA A 125 19.24 6.16 6.10
C ALA A 125 20.66 5.81 6.59
N TYR A 126 20.76 5.07 7.69
CA TYR A 126 22.01 4.55 8.25
C TYR A 126 21.77 3.23 9.00
N MET A 127 22.83 2.43 9.15
CA MET A 127 22.79 1.21 9.96
C MET A 127 23.37 1.48 11.35
N MET A 128 22.67 1.06 12.41
CA MET A 128 23.15 1.16 13.79
C MET A 128 22.86 -0.14 14.53
N GLY A 129 23.91 -0.84 14.99
CA GLY A 129 23.76 -2.06 15.78
C GLY A 129 23.04 -3.22 15.06
N GLY A 130 23.14 -3.33 13.74
CA GLY A 130 22.42 -4.32 12.94
C GLY A 130 20.98 -3.94 12.60
N THR A 131 20.51 -2.76 13.03
CA THR A 131 19.19 -2.22 12.70
C THR A 131 19.30 -1.12 11.65
N ALA A 132 18.42 -1.14 10.66
CA ALA A 132 18.26 -0.04 9.71
C ALA A 132 17.49 1.11 10.40
N SER A 133 18.06 2.32 10.35
CA SER A 133 17.48 3.54 10.92
C SER A 133 17.67 4.73 9.99
N GLY A 134 17.15 5.90 10.37
CA GLY A 134 17.23 7.09 9.52
C GLY A 134 16.83 8.39 10.21
N VAL A 135 17.16 9.51 9.58
CA VAL A 135 16.68 10.84 9.95
C VAL A 135 15.92 11.44 8.78
N ILE A 136 14.77 12.04 9.09
CA ILE A 136 13.99 12.84 8.15
C ILE A 136 14.10 14.30 8.57
N ARG A 137 14.55 15.17 7.67
CA ARG A 137 14.58 16.62 7.85
C ARG A 137 13.55 17.27 6.94
N ASN A 138 13.01 18.40 7.38
CA ASN A 138 11.98 19.18 6.72
C ASN A 138 10.63 18.45 6.55
N LEU A 139 10.33 17.48 7.41
CA LEU A 139 9.08 16.71 7.34
C LEU A 139 7.85 17.59 7.55
N ARG A 140 7.93 18.52 8.50
CA ARG A 140 6.80 19.41 8.83
C ARG A 140 6.50 20.35 7.68
N GLU A 141 7.55 20.95 7.13
CA GLU A 141 7.49 21.82 5.96
C GLU A 141 6.91 21.07 4.77
N ALA A 142 7.29 19.80 4.56
CA ALA A 142 6.72 18.99 3.49
C ALA A 142 5.22 18.76 3.67
N ILE A 143 4.74 18.50 4.90
CA ILE A 143 3.31 18.33 5.20
C ILE A 143 2.54 19.63 4.99
N GLU A 144 3.10 20.79 5.40
CA GLU A 144 2.45 22.09 5.26
C GLU A 144 2.31 22.57 3.80
N GLN A 145 3.00 21.92 2.86
CA GLN A 145 2.96 22.23 1.42
C GLN A 145 1.95 21.39 0.63
N ILE A 146 1.33 20.37 1.26
CA ILE A 146 0.41 19.40 0.64
C ILE A 146 -1.05 19.78 0.96
#